data_AF-A0A7S3MM93-F1
#
_entry.id   AF-A0A7S3MM93-F1
#
_cell.length_a   1.000
_cell.length_b   1.000
_cell.length_c   1.000
_cell.angle_alpha   90.00
_cell.angle_beta   90.00
_cell.angle_gamma   90.00
#
_symmetry.space_group_name_H-M   'P 1'
#
loop_
_entity.id
_entity.type
_entity.pdbx_description
1 polymer ?
#
loop_
_entity_poly.entity_id
_entity_poly.type
_entity_poly.pdbx_seq_one_letter_code
_entity_poly.pdbx_strand_id
1 'polypeptide(L)'
;EVDDGIIVDGEEEMKSEEPEDGESLDQNIDDDYRAVPELDRYEDAGLDNQDYELMAVDERRAAEQELDRVDMVRDRSKARVPTALIDDEELSGEEHYARRVHARMMRGPEDAEDVDGMGDMQNVNDYGEAKEPLAQWVQKKEVVIFIQKSFGSFLRSFA
;
A
#
# COMPACT_ATOMS: atom_id res chain seq x y z
N GLU A 1 -55.87 1.20 14.24
CA GLU A 1 -54.90 1.33 15.33
C GLU A 1 -53.60 0.73 14.85
N VAL A 2 -52.59 1.57 14.63
CA VAL A 2 -51.23 1.15 14.28
C VAL A 2 -50.34 1.79 15.33
N ASP A 3 -49.54 0.94 15.95
CA ASP A 3 -48.64 1.17 17.07
C ASP A 3 -47.36 1.83 16.55
N ASP A 4 -47.23 3.15 16.73
CA ASP A 4 -46.01 3.90 16.41
C ASP A 4 -45.06 3.84 17.60
N GLY A 5 -44.23 2.80 17.62
CA GLY A 5 -43.11 2.65 18.53
C GLY A 5 -42.11 3.80 18.36
N ILE A 6 -42.13 4.73 19.32
CA ILE A 6 -41.08 5.73 19.52
C ILE A 6 -39.74 5.00 19.72
N ILE A 7 -38.83 5.17 18.76
CA ILE A 7 -37.42 4.85 18.94
C ILE A 7 -36.87 6.00 19.79
N VAL A 8 -36.64 5.74 21.08
CA VAL A 8 -35.84 6.60 21.94
C VAL A 8 -34.40 6.40 21.49
N ASP A 9 -33.90 7.33 20.69
CA ASP A 9 -32.49 7.43 20.34
C ASP A 9 -31.73 7.68 21.64
N GLY A 10 -31.03 6.65 22.10
CA GLY A 10 -30.20 6.73 23.28
C GLY A 10 -29.00 7.59 22.95
N GLU A 11 -29.02 8.83 23.43
CA GLU A 11 -27.82 9.65 23.58
C GLU A 11 -26.90 8.94 24.57
N GLU A 12 -26.13 7.96 24.10
CA GLU A 12 -24.89 7.56 24.77
C GLU A 12 -23.95 8.76 24.65
N GLU A 13 -23.97 9.62 25.66
CA GLU A 13 -22.90 10.57 25.92
C GLU A 13 -21.58 9.77 25.96
N MET A 14 -20.83 9.83 24.86
CA MET A 14 -19.42 9.49 24.86
C MET A 14 -18.72 10.45 25.83
N LYS A 15 -18.70 10.08 27.11
CA LYS A 15 -17.82 10.69 28.09
C LYS A 15 -16.40 10.29 27.72
N SER A 16 -15.76 11.10 26.88
CA SER A 16 -14.31 11.02 26.66
C SER A 16 -13.64 11.12 28.03
N GLU A 17 -12.93 10.06 28.43
CA GLU A 17 -11.99 10.12 29.54
C GLU A 17 -10.85 11.06 29.11
N GLU A 18 -11.03 12.36 29.35
CA GLU A 18 -9.95 13.31 29.17
C GLU A 18 -8.79 12.91 30.10
N PRO A 19 -7.55 12.85 29.59
CA PRO A 19 -6.41 12.55 30.43
C PRO A 19 -6.28 13.63 31.51
N GLU A 20 -6.36 13.24 32.79
CA GLU A 20 -6.40 14.14 33.96
C GLU A 20 -5.12 14.98 34.16
N ASP A 21 -4.09 14.77 33.33
CA ASP A 21 -2.75 15.40 33.40
C ASP A 21 -2.43 16.27 32.16
N GLY A 22 -3.42 16.58 31.33
CA GLY A 22 -3.26 17.48 30.17
C GLY A 22 -3.49 18.97 30.52
N GLU A 23 -2.89 19.86 29.73
CA GLU A 23 -3.26 21.29 29.75
C GLU A 23 -4.58 21.48 28.98
N SER A 24 -5.51 22.24 29.56
CA SER A 24 -6.80 22.53 28.92
C SER A 24 -6.65 23.67 27.92
N LEU A 25 -6.97 23.40 26.65
CA LEU A 25 -6.91 24.38 25.55
C LEU A 25 -7.96 25.50 25.67
N ASP A 26 -8.97 25.31 26.53
CA ASP A 26 -10.03 26.30 26.75
C ASP A 26 -9.62 27.38 27.76
N GLN A 27 -8.50 27.19 28.47
CA GLN A 27 -8.00 28.16 29.43
C GLN A 27 -7.23 29.27 28.71
N ASN A 28 -7.59 30.53 28.99
CA ASN A 28 -6.94 31.72 28.43
C ASN A 28 -6.89 31.76 26.90
N ILE A 29 -7.88 31.18 26.22
CA ILE A 29 -7.93 31.17 24.75
C ILE A 29 -7.80 32.58 24.17
N ASP A 30 -8.44 33.58 24.77
CA ASP A 30 -8.39 34.98 24.33
C ASP A 30 -6.97 35.57 24.34
N ASP A 31 -6.06 35.02 25.17
CA ASP A 31 -4.68 35.48 25.28
C ASP A 31 -3.84 35.04 24.07
N ASP A 32 -4.11 33.84 23.54
CA ASP A 32 -3.40 33.24 22.41
C ASP A 32 -3.77 33.92 21.07
N TYR A 33 -4.99 34.45 20.97
CA TYR A 33 -5.47 35.14 19.76
C TYR A 33 -5.21 36.65 19.77
N ARG A 34 -4.45 37.18 20.74
CA ARG A 34 -4.09 38.61 20.74
C ARG A 34 -3.18 38.94 19.57
N ALA A 35 -3.46 40.06 18.91
CA ALA A 35 -2.63 40.57 17.83
C ALA A 35 -1.24 40.98 18.35
N VAL A 36 -0.19 40.62 17.60
CA VAL A 36 1.20 41.00 17.85
C VAL A 36 1.71 41.72 16.60
N PRO A 37 1.57 43.06 16.51
CA PRO A 37 1.81 43.80 15.26
C PRO A 37 3.20 43.63 14.64
N GLU A 38 4.20 43.27 15.45
CA GLU A 38 5.58 43.02 15.02
C GLU A 38 5.76 41.64 14.33
N LEU A 39 4.87 40.68 14.59
CA LEU A 39 4.90 39.32 14.04
C LEU A 39 3.74 39.04 13.07
N ASP A 40 2.70 39.86 13.12
CA ASP A 40 1.52 39.76 12.24
C ASP A 40 1.81 40.21 10.79
N ARG A 41 3.06 40.59 10.49
CA ARG A 41 3.53 40.98 9.16
C ARG A 41 4.79 40.21 8.81
N TYR A 42 4.91 39.83 7.55
CA TYR A 42 6.16 39.30 7.03
C TYR A 42 7.29 40.33 7.15
N GLU A 43 8.51 39.83 7.31
CA GLU A 43 9.71 40.65 7.26
C GLU A 43 9.92 41.21 5.85
N ASP A 44 10.40 42.45 5.75
CA ASP A 44 10.70 43.09 4.46
C ASP A 44 11.97 42.52 3.79
N ALA A 45 12.82 41.83 4.54
CA ALA A 45 14.08 41.30 4.03
C ALA A 45 13.83 40.16 3.02
N GLY A 46 14.35 40.35 1.80
CA GLY A 46 14.19 39.36 0.72
C GLY A 46 12.93 39.54 -0.12
N LEU A 47 12.07 40.51 0.21
CA LEU A 47 11.00 40.94 -0.69
C LEU A 47 11.58 41.85 -1.77
N ASP A 48 11.33 41.49 -3.03
CA ASP A 48 11.56 42.36 -4.17
C ASP A 48 10.23 42.84 -4.76
N ASN A 49 10.32 43.77 -5.72
CA ASN A 49 9.16 44.31 -6.42
C ASN A 49 9.18 43.92 -7.90
N GLN A 50 9.69 42.73 -8.22
CA GLN A 50 9.78 42.27 -9.61
C GLN A 50 8.49 41.55 -10.03
N ASP A 51 8.14 41.72 -11.31
CA ASP A 51 7.06 40.96 -11.92
C ASP A 51 7.60 39.60 -12.39
N TYR A 52 7.01 38.52 -11.89
CA TYR A 52 7.38 37.15 -12.25
C TYR A 52 6.34 36.52 -13.16
N GLU A 53 6.80 35.80 -14.18
CA GLU A 53 5.92 34.98 -15.02
C GLU A 53 5.55 33.68 -14.30
N LEU A 54 4.36 33.16 -14.60
CA LEU A 54 3.96 31.84 -14.12
C LEU A 54 4.81 30.76 -14.81
N MET A 55 5.16 29.72 -14.06
CA MET A 55 5.91 28.58 -14.59
C MET A 55 5.19 27.94 -15.79
N ALA A 56 5.92 27.70 -16.87
CA ALA A 56 5.36 27.03 -18.04
C ALA A 56 5.01 25.58 -17.71
N VAL A 57 4.03 25.00 -18.42
CA VAL A 57 3.56 23.62 -18.15
C VAL A 57 4.69 22.60 -18.31
N ASP A 58 5.56 22.79 -19.30
CA ASP A 58 6.68 21.88 -19.55
C ASP A 58 7.76 21.99 -18.46
N GLU A 59 8.03 23.19 -17.96
CA GLU A 59 8.96 23.43 -16.85
C GLU A 59 8.43 22.81 -15.55
N ARG A 60 7.13 22.97 -15.28
CA ARG A 60 6.48 22.33 -14.14
C ARG A 60 6.62 20.82 -14.20
N ARG A 61 6.34 20.23 -15.37
CA ARG A 61 6.45 18.78 -15.57
C ARG A 61 7.87 18.28 -15.39
N ALA A 62 8.86 19.06 -15.82
CA ALA A 62 10.27 18.72 -15.62
C ALA A 62 10.66 18.75 -14.13
N ALA A 63 10.21 19.77 -13.39
CA ALA A 63 10.44 19.88 -11.95
C ALA A 63 9.75 18.75 -11.17
N GLU A 64 8.50 18.41 -11.51
CA GLU A 64 7.76 17.28 -10.92
C GLU A 64 8.52 15.96 -11.14
N GLN A 65 8.99 15.69 -12.36
CA GLN A 65 9.79 14.49 -12.63
C GLN A 65 11.10 14.42 -11.86
N GLU A 66 11.73 15.57 -11.57
CA GLU A 66 12.94 15.61 -10.75
C GLU A 66 12.63 15.29 -9.29
N LEU A 67 11.58 15.89 -8.72
CA LEU A 67 11.14 15.64 -7.36
C LEU A 67 10.74 14.18 -7.16
N ASP A 68 9.98 13.60 -8.11
CA ASP A 68 9.58 12.19 -8.07
C ASP A 68 10.80 11.25 -8.01
N ARG A 69 11.84 11.53 -8.81
CA ARG A 69 13.08 10.74 -8.77
C ARG A 69 13.79 10.85 -7.42
N VAL A 70 13.85 12.04 -6.84
CA VAL A 70 14.48 12.27 -5.54
C VAL A 70 13.71 11.53 -4.44
N ASP A 71 12.38 11.61 -4.45
CA ASP A 71 11.52 10.93 -3.49
C ASP A 71 11.62 9.40 -3.63
N MET A 72 11.61 8.86 -4.86
CA MET A 72 11.84 7.43 -5.09
C MET A 72 13.18 6.95 -4.53
N VAL A 73 14.26 7.72 -4.71
CA VAL A 73 15.59 7.37 -4.18
C VAL A 73 15.59 7.42 -2.66
N ARG A 74 14.98 8.46 -2.07
CA ARG A 74 14.86 8.61 -0.62
C ARG A 74 14.07 7.47 0.00
N ASP A 75 12.99 7.05 -0.64
CA ASP A 75 12.08 6.05 -0.09
C ASP A 75 12.59 4.62 -0.33
N ARG A 76 13.27 4.36 -1.45
CA ARG A 76 14.05 3.11 -1.65
C ARG A 76 15.12 2.91 -0.58
N SER A 77 15.72 3.99 -0.06
CA SER A 77 16.70 3.90 1.02
C SER A 77 16.08 3.51 2.38
N LYS A 78 14.78 3.79 2.58
CA LYS A 78 14.05 3.57 3.83
C LYS A 78 13.22 2.29 3.81
N ALA A 79 12.76 1.86 2.64
CA ALA A 79 11.91 0.70 2.48
C ALA A 79 12.61 -0.35 1.60
N ARG A 80 13.09 -1.43 2.22
CA ARG A 80 13.23 -2.72 1.53
C ARG A 80 11.83 -3.25 1.21
N VAL A 81 11.12 -2.60 0.29
CA VAL A 81 9.87 -3.14 -0.25
C VAL A 81 10.24 -4.41 -1.01
N PRO A 82 9.63 -5.57 -0.73
CA PRO A 82 9.87 -6.78 -1.48
C PRO A 82 9.65 -6.52 -2.98
N THR A 83 10.60 -6.94 -3.81
CA THR A 83 10.61 -6.76 -5.27
C THR A 83 9.36 -7.32 -5.98
N ALA A 84 8.45 -8.00 -5.27
CA ALA A 84 7.20 -8.52 -5.79
C ALA A 84 6.05 -7.49 -5.83
N LEU A 85 6.16 -6.35 -5.14
CA LEU A 85 5.08 -5.34 -5.02
C LEU A 85 5.32 -4.06 -5.84
N ILE A 86 6.47 -3.95 -6.53
CA ILE A 86 6.77 -2.80 -7.40
C ILE A 86 5.97 -2.99 -8.69
N ASP A 87 5.02 -2.09 -8.94
CA ASP A 87 4.20 -2.04 -10.15
C ASP A 87 5.09 -1.83 -11.38
N ASP A 88 4.76 -2.49 -12.49
CA ASP A 88 5.57 -2.44 -13.70
C ASP A 88 5.48 -1.05 -14.36
N GLU A 89 4.40 -0.29 -14.21
CA GLU A 89 4.27 1.04 -14.85
C GLU A 89 5.22 2.12 -14.31
N GLU A 90 5.82 1.93 -13.13
CA GLU A 90 6.72 2.90 -12.49
C GLU A 90 8.21 2.66 -12.82
N LEU A 91 8.54 1.58 -13.53
CA LEU A 91 9.93 1.21 -13.83
C LEU A 91 10.43 1.89 -15.11
N SER A 92 11.64 2.44 -15.05
CA SER A 92 12.30 2.93 -16.27
C SER A 92 12.64 1.78 -17.23
N GLY A 93 12.73 2.03 -18.54
CA GLY A 93 12.95 0.99 -19.55
C GLY A 93 14.20 0.11 -19.33
N GLU A 94 15.23 0.66 -18.69
CA GLU A 94 16.45 -0.06 -18.28
C GLU A 94 16.16 -1.02 -17.10
N GLU A 95 15.41 -0.57 -16.10
CA GLU A 95 15.02 -1.38 -14.93
C GLU A 95 14.06 -2.51 -15.32
N HIS A 96 13.16 -2.28 -16.28
CA HIS A 96 12.34 -3.32 -16.89
C HIS A 96 13.17 -4.41 -17.58
N TYR A 97 14.25 -4.03 -18.26
CA TYR A 97 15.14 -4.98 -18.90
C TYR A 97 15.90 -5.79 -17.84
N ALA A 98 16.44 -5.14 -16.81
CA ALA A 98 17.12 -5.80 -15.69
C ALA A 98 16.19 -6.79 -14.96
N ARG A 99 14.93 -6.42 -14.71
CA ARG A 99 13.92 -7.30 -14.07
C ARG A 99 13.59 -8.51 -14.95
N ARG A 100 13.43 -8.31 -16.26
CA ARG A 100 13.22 -9.42 -17.22
C ARG A 100 14.40 -10.37 -17.26
N VAL A 101 15.63 -9.85 -17.29
CA VAL A 101 16.85 -10.67 -17.26
C VAL A 101 16.97 -11.43 -15.94
N HIS A 102 16.73 -10.78 -14.81
CA HIS A 102 16.76 -11.41 -13.49
C HIS A 102 15.68 -12.48 -13.33
N ALA A 103 14.46 -12.23 -13.79
CA ALA A 103 13.38 -13.22 -13.82
C ALA A 103 13.74 -14.43 -14.71
N ARG A 104 14.42 -14.21 -15.84
CA ARG A 104 14.93 -15.27 -16.71
C ARG A 104 16.07 -16.07 -16.08
N MET A 105 16.91 -15.42 -15.27
CA MET A 105 18.04 -16.05 -14.59
C MET A 105 17.58 -16.88 -13.38
N MET A 106 16.58 -16.40 -12.63
CA MET A 106 15.93 -17.15 -11.56
C MET A 106 15.12 -18.33 -12.08
N ARG A 107 14.65 -18.25 -13.33
CA ARG A 107 14.11 -19.39 -14.09
C ARG A 107 15.24 -20.16 -14.77
N GLY A 108 16.23 -20.57 -13.96
CA GLY A 108 17.39 -21.32 -14.41
C GLY A 108 17.02 -22.67 -15.07
N PRO A 109 17.96 -23.30 -15.79
CA PRO A 109 17.72 -24.54 -16.55
C PRO A 109 17.29 -25.76 -15.71
N GLU A 110 17.22 -25.65 -14.38
CA GLU A 110 16.77 -26.72 -13.49
C GLU A 110 15.25 -26.98 -13.58
N ASP A 111 14.46 -26.01 -14.06
CA ASP A 111 13.03 -26.19 -14.33
C ASP A 111 12.74 -26.98 -15.63
N ALA A 112 13.77 -27.42 -16.37
CA ALA A 112 13.60 -28.24 -17.57
C ALA A 112 13.71 -29.76 -17.29
N GLU A 113 14.29 -30.16 -16.16
CA GLU A 113 14.45 -31.59 -15.81
C GLU A 113 13.38 -32.10 -14.83
N ASP A 114 12.62 -31.24 -14.15
CA ASP A 114 11.56 -31.66 -13.21
C ASP A 114 10.14 -31.64 -13.83
N VAL A 115 10.04 -31.41 -15.14
CA VAL A 115 8.76 -31.41 -15.88
C VAL A 115 8.33 -32.83 -16.29
N ASP A 116 9.25 -33.80 -16.25
CA ASP A 116 8.97 -35.21 -16.59
C ASP A 116 8.56 -36.06 -15.36
N GLY A 117 8.64 -35.51 -14.14
CA GLY A 117 8.38 -36.22 -12.89
C GLY A 117 6.99 -35.98 -12.26
N MET A 118 6.26 -34.94 -12.67
CA MET A 118 4.90 -34.67 -12.17
C MET A 118 3.85 -35.35 -13.05
N GLY A 119 3.92 -36.68 -13.10
CA GLY A 119 2.85 -37.51 -13.62
C GLY A 119 1.53 -37.20 -12.92
N ASP A 120 0.55 -36.80 -13.72
CA ASP A 120 -0.89 -36.86 -13.44
C ASP A 120 -1.36 -36.39 -12.04
N MET A 121 -1.13 -35.11 -11.70
CA MET A 121 -1.73 -34.45 -10.54
C MET A 121 -3.26 -34.20 -10.67
N GLN A 122 -3.98 -34.91 -11.54
CA GLN A 122 -5.45 -34.90 -11.50
C GLN A 122 -6.00 -35.64 -10.28
N ASN A 123 -5.21 -36.51 -9.63
CA ASN A 123 -5.64 -37.34 -8.52
C ASN A 123 -5.31 -36.78 -7.11
N VAL A 124 -4.69 -35.60 -7.01
CA VAL A 124 -4.33 -34.99 -5.70
C VAL A 124 -5.57 -34.44 -4.97
N ASN A 125 -6.75 -34.44 -5.59
CA ASN A 125 -8.02 -34.05 -4.98
C ASN A 125 -8.86 -35.24 -4.49
N ASP A 126 -8.42 -36.48 -4.66
CA ASP A 126 -9.18 -37.63 -4.16
C ASP A 126 -8.98 -37.82 -2.65
N TYR A 127 -9.74 -37.02 -1.89
CA TYR A 127 -9.86 -37.15 -0.43
C TYR A 127 -10.38 -38.52 0.02
N GLY A 128 -10.91 -39.35 -0.89
CA GLY A 128 -11.35 -40.71 -0.59
C GLY A 128 -10.22 -41.66 -0.20
N GLU A 129 -9.00 -41.42 -0.68
CA GLU A 129 -7.81 -42.23 -0.36
C GLU A 129 -6.94 -41.63 0.76
N ALA A 130 -7.24 -40.41 1.20
CA ALA A 130 -6.54 -39.74 2.29
C ALA A 130 -6.91 -40.39 3.64
N LYS A 131 -6.03 -41.25 4.16
CA LYS A 131 -6.18 -41.91 5.48
C LYS A 131 -5.97 -41.00 6.70
N GLU A 132 -5.65 -39.71 6.48
CA GLU A 132 -5.26 -38.77 7.53
C GLU A 132 -6.34 -37.69 7.75
N PRO A 133 -6.39 -37.07 8.95
CA PRO A 133 -7.27 -35.93 9.20
C PRO A 133 -7.05 -34.80 8.18
N LEU A 134 -8.14 -34.19 7.72
CA LEU A 134 -8.14 -33.13 6.70
C LEU A 134 -7.11 -32.03 6.98
N ALA A 135 -6.98 -31.59 8.24
CA ALA A 135 -6.04 -30.55 8.64
C ALA A 135 -4.58 -30.93 8.37
N GLN A 136 -4.21 -32.20 8.53
CA GLN A 136 -2.86 -32.69 8.26
C GLN A 136 -2.63 -32.87 6.76
N TRP A 137 -3.65 -33.32 6.03
CA TRP A 137 -3.57 -33.49 4.59
C TRP A 137 -3.40 -32.14 3.86
N VAL A 138 -4.16 -31.11 4.26
CA VAL A 138 -4.05 -29.75 3.68
C VAL A 138 -2.68 -29.12 3.96
N GLN A 139 -1.99 -29.51 5.04
CA GLN A 139 -0.64 -29.02 5.36
C GLN A 139 0.47 -29.65 4.50
N LYS A 140 0.19 -30.71 3.73
CA LYS A 140 1.20 -31.31 2.85
C LYS A 140 1.60 -30.32 1.76
N LYS A 141 2.91 -30.15 1.57
CA LYS A 141 3.48 -29.19 0.63
C LYS A 141 2.93 -29.37 -0.80
N GLU A 142 2.72 -30.61 -1.21
CA GLU A 142 2.15 -30.99 -2.51
C GLU A 142 0.72 -30.44 -2.68
N VAL A 143 -0.12 -30.63 -1.66
CA VAL A 143 -1.52 -30.16 -1.65
C VAL A 143 -1.58 -28.64 -1.64
N VAL A 144 -0.74 -27.97 -0.83
CA VAL A 144 -0.68 -26.50 -0.77
C VAL A 144 -0.31 -25.91 -2.13
N ILE A 145 0.72 -26.45 -2.79
CA ILE A 145 1.15 -26.00 -4.12
C ILE A 145 0.04 -26.21 -5.15
N PHE A 146 -0.66 -27.36 -5.08
CA PHE A 146 -1.78 -27.67 -5.96
C PHE A 146 -2.96 -26.71 -5.78
N ILE A 147 -3.35 -26.41 -4.53
CA ILE A 147 -4.42 -25.45 -4.21
C ILE A 147 -4.04 -24.07 -4.75
N GLN A 148 -2.82 -23.60 -4.52
CA GLN A 148 -2.35 -22.29 -5.01
C GLN A 148 -2.42 -22.19 -6.53
N LYS A 149 -1.95 -23.21 -7.25
CA LYS A 149 -2.00 -23.27 -8.72
C LYS A 149 -3.44 -23.30 -9.23
N SER A 150 -4.30 -24.12 -8.61
CA SER A 150 -5.71 -24.24 -8.99
C SER A 150 -6.47 -22.94 -8.76
N PHE A 151 -6.26 -22.28 -7.62
CA PHE A 151 -6.91 -21.01 -7.30
C PHE A 151 -6.42 -19.88 -8.20
N GLY A 152 -5.11 -19.83 -8.49
CA GLY A 152 -4.56 -18.86 -9.45
C GLY A 152 -5.04 -19.08 -10.88
N SER A 153 -5.26 -20.34 -11.30
CA SER A 153 -5.90 -20.65 -12.59
C SER A 153 -7.37 -20.21 -12.60
N PHE A 154 -8.13 -20.61 -11.57
CA PHE A 154 -9.53 -20.26 -11.39
C PHE A 154 -9.77 -18.74 -11.41
N LEU A 155 -9.02 -17.96 -10.62
CA LEU A 155 -9.18 -16.50 -10.59
C LEU A 155 -8.90 -15.82 -11.94
N ARG A 156 -8.13 -16.45 -12.82
CA ARG A 156 -7.82 -15.93 -14.16
C ARG A 156 -8.80 -16.42 -15.23
N SER A 157 -9.45 -17.56 -15.02
CA SER A 157 -10.38 -18.18 -15.97
C SER A 157 -11.86 -18.02 -15.59
N PHE A 158 -12.19 -17.59 -14.37
CA PHE A 158 -13.56 -17.42 -13.86
C PHE A 158 -14.20 -16.06 -14.27
N ALA A 159 -13.71 -15.44 -15.33
CA ALA A 159 -14.34 -14.26 -15.93
C ALA A 159 -15.46 -14.66 -16.91
#